data_AF-A0A8T6EAT5-F1
#
_entry.id   AF-A0A8T6EAT5-F1
#
_cell.length_a   1.000
_cell.length_b   1.000
_cell.length_c   1.000
_cell.angle_alpha   90.00
_cell.angle_beta   90.00
_cell.angle_gamma   90.00
#
_symmetry.space_group_name_H-M   'P 1'
#
loop_
_entity.id
_entity.type
_entity.pdbx_description
1 polymer ?
#
loop_
_entity_poly.entity_id
_entity_poly.type
_entity_poly.pdbx_seq_one_letter_code
_entity_poly.pdbx_strand_id
1 'polypeptide(L)'
;MKGKYRPGEVRARGDAIYEEIKPGLGHLTKGTFVVIDIESRDYEIGATDAEATGRLLDRLPTAVTWAVRVGYATAYTQVGVVPVRKSDG
;
A
#
# COMPACT_ATOMS: atom_id res chain seq x y z
N MET A 1 -2.94 0.48 -18.43
CA MET A 1 -4.36 0.71 -18.09
C MET A 1 -4.49 2.09 -17.47
N LYS A 2 -5.43 2.92 -17.95
CA LYS A 2 -5.75 4.22 -17.33
C LYS A 2 -6.50 3.99 -16.01
N GLY A 3 -6.24 4.85 -15.03
CA GLY A 3 -6.58 4.70 -13.61
C GLY A 3 -8.05 4.42 -13.34
N LYS A 4 -8.31 3.24 -12.76
CA LYS A 4 -9.61 2.85 -12.17
C LYS A 4 -9.98 3.73 -10.98
N TYR A 5 -8.98 4.33 -10.32
CA TYR A 5 -9.14 5.20 -9.17
C TYR A 5 -8.31 6.47 -9.31
N ARG A 6 -8.86 7.59 -8.85
CA ARG A 6 -8.09 8.82 -8.65
C ARG A 6 -7.21 8.67 -7.40
N PRO A 7 -6.08 9.39 -7.30
CA PRO A 7 -5.22 9.34 -6.13
C PRO A 7 -5.95 9.60 -4.79
N GLY A 8 -6.94 10.51 -4.79
CA GLY A 8 -7.75 10.78 -3.60
C GLY A 8 -8.64 9.61 -3.17
N GLU A 9 -9.15 8.82 -4.11
CA GLU A 9 -9.97 7.64 -3.82
C GLU A 9 -9.11 6.49 -3.28
N VAL A 10 -7.92 6.29 -3.85
CA VAL A 10 -6.94 5.33 -3.34
C VAL A 10 -6.58 5.67 -1.90
N ARG A 11 -6.28 6.95 -1.62
CA ARG A 11 -5.97 7.43 -0.29
C ARG A 11 -7.11 7.20 0.69
N ALA A 12 -8.32 7.65 0.36
CA ALA A 12 -9.46 7.54 1.27
C ALA A 12 -9.80 6.09 1.61
N ARG A 13 -9.71 5.17 0.63
CA ARG A 13 -9.93 3.74 0.86
C ARG A 13 -8.81 3.11 1.68
N GLY A 14 -7.56 3.41 1.35
CA GLY A 14 -6.39 2.92 2.08
C GLY A 14 -6.41 3.36 3.54
N ASP A 15 -6.70 4.64 3.81
CA ASP A 15 -6.85 5.20 5.16
C ASP A 15 -7.93 4.43 5.95
N ALA A 16 -9.09 4.16 5.33
CA ALA A 16 -10.19 3.42 5.98
C ALA A 16 -9.81 1.96 6.30
N ILE A 17 -9.16 1.26 5.38
CA ILE A 17 -8.71 -0.13 5.61
C ILE A 17 -7.64 -0.17 6.70
N TYR A 18 -6.70 0.78 6.68
CA TYR A 18 -5.64 0.85 7.68
C TYR A 18 -6.18 1.05 9.09
N GLU A 19 -7.11 1.98 9.30
CA GLU A 19 -7.70 2.20 10.63
C GLU A 19 -8.46 0.96 11.14
N GLU A 20 -9.02 0.13 10.25
CA GLU A 20 -9.66 -1.13 10.63
C GLU A 20 -8.66 -2.20 11.09
N ILE A 21 -7.51 -2.34 10.41
CA ILE A 21 -6.51 -3.37 10.74
C ILE A 21 -5.54 -2.93 11.84
N LYS A 22 -5.39 -1.62 12.06
CA LYS A 22 -4.45 -0.99 13.01
C LYS A 22 -4.50 -1.57 14.43
N PRO A 23 -5.66 -1.94 15.03
CA PRO A 23 -5.69 -2.61 16.33
C PRO A 23 -4.88 -3.92 16.36
N GLY A 24 -4.83 -4.67 15.26
CA GLY A 24 -4.05 -5.90 15.13
C GLY A 24 -2.55 -5.67 14.90
N LEU A 25 -2.17 -4.45 14.52
CA LEU A 25 -0.78 -4.06 14.22
C LEU A 25 -0.03 -3.51 15.43
N GLY A 26 -0.62 -3.57 16.63
CA GLY A 26 -0.05 -2.99 17.86
C GLY A 26 1.33 -3.52 18.28
N HIS A 27 1.77 -4.64 17.70
CA HIS A 27 3.08 -5.23 17.94
C HIS A 27 4.17 -4.72 16.97
N LEU A 28 3.79 -3.98 15.91
CA LEU A 28 4.75 -3.50 14.93
C LEU A 28 5.60 -2.37 15.49
N THR A 29 6.88 -2.38 15.13
CA THR A 29 7.82 -1.34 15.52
C THR A 29 7.55 -0.05 14.76
N LYS A 30 7.79 1.10 15.42
CA LYS A 30 7.72 2.40 14.76
C LYS A 30 8.66 2.44 13.55
N GLY A 31 8.14 2.92 12.43
CA GLY A 31 8.88 3.04 11.18
C GLY A 31 8.71 1.89 10.21
N THR A 32 8.00 0.83 10.60
CA THR A 32 7.56 -0.27 9.73
C THR A 32 6.59 0.24 8.67
N PHE A 33 6.65 -0.32 7.46
CA PHE A 33 5.73 -0.03 6.37
C PHE A 33 4.64 -1.09 6.29
N VAL A 34 3.41 -0.64 6.04
CA VAL A 34 2.26 -1.46 5.71
C VAL A 34 1.80 -1.05 4.32
N VAL A 35 1.76 -1.98 3.37
CA VAL A 35 1.30 -1.75 2.01
C VAL A 35 0.03 -2.56 1.80
N ILE A 36 -1.05 -1.89 1.43
CA ILE A 36 -2.39 -2.44 1.34
C ILE A 36 -2.83 -2.40 -0.13
N ASP A 37 -3.39 -3.49 -0.63
CA ASP A 37 -4.20 -3.46 -1.83
C ASP A 37 -5.62 -2.98 -1.50
N ILE A 38 -6.04 -1.84 -2.06
CA ILE A 38 -7.34 -1.23 -1.72
C ILE A 38 -8.54 -2.01 -2.27
N GLU A 39 -8.33 -2.97 -3.17
CA GLU A 39 -9.41 -3.77 -3.76
C GLU A 39 -9.67 -5.04 -2.94
N SER A 40 -8.64 -5.85 -2.71
CA SER A 40 -8.75 -7.11 -1.96
C SER A 40 -8.67 -6.94 -0.45
N ARG A 41 -8.11 -5.81 0.03
CA ARG A 41 -7.77 -5.54 1.44
C ARG A 41 -6.62 -6.40 1.97
N ASP A 42 -5.95 -7.17 1.09
CA ASP A 42 -4.69 -7.81 1.42
C ASP A 42 -3.63 -6.76 1.74
N TYR A 43 -2.69 -7.12 2.61
CA TYR A 43 -1.56 -6.26 2.92
C TYR A 43 -0.27 -7.03 3.14
N GLU A 44 0.83 -6.31 2.99
CA GLU A 44 2.18 -6.76 3.31
C GLU A 44 2.84 -5.78 4.28
N ILE A 45 3.75 -6.31 5.09
CA ILE A 45 4.50 -5.55 6.09
C ILE A 45 6.00 -5.67 5.77
N GLY A 46 6.72 -4.55 5.81
CA GLY A 46 8.14 -4.52 5.47
C GLY A 46 8.93 -3.45 6.23
N ALA A 47 10.26 -3.60 6.23
CA ALA A 47 11.16 -2.59 6.76
C ALA A 47 11.24 -1.35 5.83
N THR A 48 10.95 -1.56 4.54
CA THR A 48 10.85 -0.50 3.52
C THR A 48 9.53 -0.63 2.74
N ASP A 49 9.09 0.46 2.11
CA ASP A 49 7.94 0.47 1.21
C ASP A 49 8.17 -0.40 -0.03
N ALA A 50 9.39 -0.38 -0.58
CA ALA A 50 9.77 -1.16 -1.76
C ALA A 50 9.69 -2.67 -1.51
N GLU A 51 10.17 -3.16 -0.36
CA GLU A 51 10.10 -4.58 -0.01
C GLU A 51 8.66 -5.06 0.15
N ALA A 52 7.84 -4.30 0.88
CA ALA A 52 6.44 -4.66 1.11
C ALA A 52 5.62 -4.60 -0.19
N THR A 53 5.85 -3.58 -1.02
CA THR A 53 5.20 -3.44 -2.33
C THR A 53 5.60 -4.56 -3.27
N GLY A 54 6.90 -4.93 -3.31
CA GLY A 54 7.40 -6.03 -4.11
C GLY A 54 6.70 -7.35 -3.77
N ARG A 55 6.67 -7.72 -2.49
CA ARG A 55 5.99 -8.94 -2.02
C ARG A 55 4.50 -8.95 -2.37
N LEU A 56 3.82 -7.80 -2.22
CA LEU A 56 2.41 -7.70 -2.53
C LEU A 56 2.14 -7.86 -4.02
N LEU A 57 2.98 -7.26 -4.88
CA LEU A 57 2.84 -7.37 -6.33
C LEU A 57 3.28 -8.72 -6.88
N ASP A 58 4.23 -9.40 -6.23
CA ASP A 58 4.59 -10.79 -6.56
C ASP A 58 3.41 -11.73 -6.32
N ARG A 59 2.63 -11.50 -5.25
CA ARG A 59 1.40 -12.27 -4.96
C ARG A 59 0.20 -11.81 -5.80
N LEU A 60 0.03 -10.50 -5.96
CA LEU A 60 -1.12 -9.84 -6.59
C LEU A 60 -0.63 -8.81 -7.63
N PRO A 61 -0.27 -9.22 -8.86
CA PRO A 61 0.31 -8.33 -9.88
C PRO A 61 -0.59 -7.17 -10.32
N THR A 62 -1.89 -7.22 -10.00
CA THR A 62 -2.88 -6.20 -10.32
C THR A 62 -3.27 -5.34 -9.13
N ALA A 63 -2.57 -5.45 -7.99
CA ALA A 63 -2.90 -4.70 -6.78
C ALA A 63 -2.85 -3.18 -7.01
N VAL A 64 -3.78 -2.47 -6.37
CA VAL A 64 -3.82 -1.01 -6.31
C VAL A 64 -3.33 -0.61 -4.93
N THR A 65 -2.03 -0.34 -4.85
CA THR A 65 -1.32 -0.22 -3.57
C THR A 65 -1.49 1.15 -2.91
N TRP A 66 -1.70 1.13 -1.60
CA TRP A 66 -1.60 2.28 -0.71
C TRP A 66 -0.66 1.93 0.45
N ALA A 67 0.30 2.80 0.76
CA ALA A 67 1.34 2.52 1.76
C ALA A 67 1.29 3.53 2.91
N VAL A 68 1.57 3.05 4.12
CA VAL A 68 1.68 3.86 5.33
C VAL A 68 2.83 3.40 6.22
N ARG A 69 3.45 4.37 6.89
CA ARG A 69 4.52 4.12 7.85
C ARG A 69 4.01 4.21 9.28
N VAL A 70 4.11 3.10 10.01
CA VAL A 70 3.60 2.94 11.39
C VAL A 70 4.33 3.88 12.35
N GLY A 71 3.57 4.46 13.29
CA GLY A 71 4.10 5.30 14.38
C GLY A 71 4.50 6.73 13.97
N TYR A 72 4.12 7.18 12.77
CA TYR A 72 4.16 8.58 12.36
C TYR A 72 2.73 9.09 12.22
N ALA A 73 2.36 10.08 13.02
CA ALA A 73 1.08 10.76 12.90
C ALA A 73 1.11 11.56 11.58
N THR A 74 0.54 10.98 10.52
CA THR A 74 0.05 11.65 9.31
C THR A 74 1.03 12.68 8.71
N ALA A 75 1.89 12.21 7.82
CA ALA A 75 2.44 13.04 6.74
C ALA A 75 2.57 12.16 5.50
N TYR A 76 1.67 12.37 4.55
CA TYR A 76 1.55 11.66 3.28
C TYR A 76 2.91 11.54 2.58
N THR A 77 3.38 10.31 2.33
CA THR A 77 4.51 10.04 1.43
C THR A 77 4.04 9.12 0.32
N GLN A 78 3.98 9.73 -0.87
CA GLN A 78 3.91 9.18 -2.23
C GLN A 78 2.93 8.04 -2.54
N VAL A 79 1.83 8.40 -3.22
CA VAL A 79 1.05 7.48 -4.07
C VAL A 79 1.91 7.11 -5.28
N GLY A 80 2.64 6.00 -5.20
CA GLY A 80 3.33 5.41 -6.34
C GLY A 80 2.33 4.69 -7.25
N VAL A 81 1.77 5.38 -8.25
CA VAL A 81 1.18 4.69 -9.40
C VAL A 81 2.36 4.22 -10.25
N VAL A 82 2.81 2.97 -10.06
CA VAL A 82 3.79 2.37 -10.98
C VAL A 82 3.01 1.90 -12.20
N PRO A 83 3.11 2.54 -13.38
CA PRO A 83 2.58 1.93 -14.59
C PRO A 83 3.38 0.66 -14.87
N VAL A 84 2.71 -0.49 -14.85
CA VAL A 84 3.26 -1.75 -15.36
C VAL A 84 3.81 -1.48 -16.75
N ARG A 85 5.14 -1.54 -16.87
CA ARG A 85 5.85 -1.48 -18.14
C ARG A 85 5.54 -2.79 -18.87
N LYS A 86 4.88 -2.71 -20.03
CA LYS A 86 4.84 -3.84 -20.96
C LYS A 86 6.26 -4.15 -21.39
N SER A 87 6.71 -5.37 -21.14
CA SER A 87 7.86 -5.95 -21.83
C SER A 87 7.36 -6.41 -23.20
N ASP A 88 7.59 -5.59 -24.22
CA ASP A 88 7.58 -6.04 -25.61
C ASP A 88 9.03 -6.37 -25.99
N GLY A 89 9.29 -7.61 -26.41
CA GLY A 89 10.60 -8.06 -26.90
C GLY A 89 10.94 -9.47 -26.45
#